data_AF-A0A929TI66-F1
#
_entry.id   AF-A0A929TI66-F1
#
_cell.length_a   1.000
_cell.length_b   1.000
_cell.length_c   1.000
_cell.angle_alpha   90.00
_cell.angle_beta   90.00
_cell.angle_gamma   90.00
#
_symmetry.space_group_name_H-M   'P 1'
#
loop_
_entity.id
_entity.type
_entity.pdbx_description
1 polymer ?
#
loop_
_entity_poly.entity_id
_entity_poly.type
_entity_poly.pdbx_seq_one_letter_code
_entity_poly.pdbx_strand_id
1 'polypeptide(L)'
;MTRTGLLLATALVLSYIESLIPFFFGIPGMKLGLPNLAVLLALLLDGWREALLINVLRIVLSGFLFGNLFSILFSLAGAAISFVVMMFLVKRKIFGIAGISIAGGVSHNIGQLLVAAFVVKTSGILYDAPPLMVAGSITGFFIGIVTAGVAPYLKKAKD
;
A
#
# COMPACT_ATOMS: atom_id res chain seq x y z
N MET A 1 -6.98 -10.65 -17.66
CA MET A 1 -5.59 -10.15 -17.84
C MET A 1 -5.53 -8.65 -18.15
N THR A 2 -6.36 -8.11 -19.05
CA THR A 2 -6.36 -6.67 -19.41
C THR A 2 -6.57 -5.72 -18.21
N ARG A 3 -7.54 -6.02 -17.35
CA ARG A 3 -7.80 -5.23 -16.12
C ARG A 3 -6.66 -5.26 -15.11
N THR A 4 -6.03 -6.42 -14.91
CA THR A 4 -4.87 -6.57 -14.02
C THR A 4 -3.72 -5.67 -14.47
N GLY A 5 -3.52 -5.56 -15.80
CA GLY A 5 -2.58 -4.61 -16.40
C GLY A 5 -2.97 -3.16 -16.13
N LEU A 6 -4.25 -2.81 -16.26
CA LEU A 6 -4.75 -1.47 -15.94
C LEU A 6 -4.54 -1.12 -14.45
N LEU A 7 -4.87 -2.03 -13.53
CA LEU A 7 -4.66 -1.85 -12.10
C LEU A 7 -3.17 -1.73 -11.74
N LEU A 8 -2.30 -2.49 -12.43
CA LEU A 8 -0.85 -2.34 -12.29
C LEU A 8 -0.39 -0.95 -12.78
N ALA A 9 -0.89 -0.48 -13.93
CA ALA A 9 -0.58 0.85 -14.44
C ALA A 9 -1.05 1.94 -13.46
N THR A 10 -2.27 1.82 -12.92
CA THR A 10 -2.76 2.72 -11.87
C THR A 10 -1.87 2.66 -10.63
N ALA A 11 -1.44 1.47 -10.20
CA ALA A 11 -0.53 1.31 -9.08
C ALA A 11 0.82 2.01 -9.32
N LEU A 12 1.36 1.94 -10.53
CA LEU A 12 2.60 2.61 -10.92
C LEU A 12 2.44 4.13 -10.96
N VAL A 13 1.35 4.65 -11.53
CA VAL A 13 1.06 6.10 -11.53
C VAL A 13 0.92 6.61 -10.09
N LEU A 14 0.20 5.90 -9.22
CA LEU A 14 0.11 6.26 -7.80
C LEU A 14 1.47 6.17 -7.10
N SER A 15 2.30 5.19 -7.45
CA SER A 15 3.67 5.05 -6.90
C SER A 15 4.57 6.21 -7.34
N TYR A 16 4.38 6.69 -8.56
CA TYR A 16 5.07 7.86 -9.08
C TYR A 16 4.61 9.14 -8.37
N ILE A 17 3.29 9.38 -8.27
CA ILE A 17 2.74 10.52 -7.52
C ILE A 17 3.27 10.51 -6.08
N GLU A 18 3.27 9.36 -5.42
CA GLU A 18 3.81 9.23 -4.08
C GLU A 18 5.30 9.57 -4.00
N SER A 19 6.10 9.20 -5.00
CA SER A 19 7.53 9.54 -5.06
C SER A 19 7.81 11.03 -5.25
N LEU A 20 6.85 11.79 -5.79
CA LEU A 20 6.97 13.24 -5.97
C LEU A 20 6.66 14.03 -4.70
N ILE A 21 5.99 13.43 -3.71
CA ILE A 21 5.65 14.11 -2.46
C ILE A 21 6.88 14.06 -1.54
N PRO A 22 7.50 15.21 -1.22
CA PRO A 22 8.65 15.25 -0.33
C PRO A 22 8.15 15.04 1.11
N PHE A 23 8.19 13.80 1.58
CA PHE A 23 7.90 13.49 2.97
C PHE A 23 9.14 13.74 3.83
N PHE A 24 9.04 14.68 4.77
CA PHE A 24 10.08 14.96 5.76
C PHE A 24 10.03 14.00 6.97
N PHE A 25 9.74 12.71 6.74
CA PHE A 25 9.97 11.71 7.77
C PHE A 25 11.48 11.50 7.88
N GLY A 26 12.01 11.30 9.09
CA GLY A 26 13.45 11.23 9.35
C GLY A 26 14.20 10.09 8.64
N ILE A 27 13.52 9.31 7.80
CA ILE A 27 14.01 8.12 7.10
C ILE A 27 13.80 8.25 5.59
N PRO A 28 14.88 8.32 4.80
CA PRO A 28 14.78 8.33 3.35
C PRO A 28 14.18 7.02 2.82
N GLY A 29 13.16 7.13 1.98
CA GLY A 29 12.51 5.98 1.32
C GLY A 29 11.20 5.50 1.98
N MET A 30 10.75 6.13 3.06
CA MET A 30 9.40 5.89 3.60
C MET A 30 8.30 6.43 2.68
N LYS A 31 7.17 5.72 2.65
CA LYS A 31 6.03 6.01 1.77
C LYS A 31 4.72 5.89 2.53
N LEU A 32 3.64 6.52 2.05
CA LEU A 32 2.32 6.47 2.70
C LEU A 32 1.52 5.20 2.35
N GLY A 33 1.90 4.53 1.27
CA GLY A 33 1.17 3.41 0.71
C GLY A 33 0.00 3.82 -0.18
N LEU A 34 0.05 4.99 -0.85
CA LEU A 34 -0.97 5.39 -1.85
C LEU A 34 -1.28 4.30 -2.89
N PRO A 35 -0.28 3.57 -3.41
CA PRO A 35 -0.53 2.50 -4.37
C PRO A 35 -1.45 1.41 -3.82
N ASN A 36 -1.57 1.23 -2.49
CA ASN A 36 -2.41 0.20 -1.85
C ASN A 36 -3.86 0.24 -2.31
N LEU A 37 -4.34 1.37 -2.83
CA LEU A 37 -5.63 1.47 -3.52
C LEU A 37 -5.78 0.41 -4.61
N ALA A 38 -4.82 0.32 -5.53
CA ALA A 38 -4.88 -0.63 -6.64
C ALA A 38 -4.77 -2.09 -6.17
N VAL A 39 -4.01 -2.34 -5.10
CA VAL A 39 -3.88 -3.69 -4.52
C VAL A 39 -5.14 -4.11 -3.79
N LEU A 40 -5.80 -3.20 -3.06
CA LEU A 40 -7.08 -3.47 -2.42
C LEU A 40 -8.18 -3.70 -3.45
N LEU A 41 -8.24 -2.89 -4.52
CA LEU A 41 -9.15 -3.14 -5.64
C LEU A 41 -8.91 -4.52 -6.27
N ALA A 42 -7.66 -4.85 -6.58
CA ALA A 42 -7.31 -6.16 -7.14
C ALA A 42 -7.73 -7.30 -6.20
N LEU A 43 -7.50 -7.15 -4.89
CA LEU A 43 -7.83 -8.16 -3.88
C LEU A 43 -9.35 -8.40 -3.80
N LEU A 44 -10.16 -7.34 -3.94
CA LEU A 44 -11.62 -7.43 -3.91
C LEU A 44 -12.23 -7.96 -5.21
N LEU A 45 -11.58 -7.73 -6.35
CA LEU A 45 -12.19 -7.89 -7.68
C LEU A 45 -11.66 -9.10 -8.47
N ASP A 46 -10.36 -9.32 -8.41
CA ASP A 46 -9.66 -10.31 -9.22
C ASP A 46 -9.12 -11.46 -8.36
N GLY A 47 -8.79 -11.20 -7.09
CA GLY A 47 -8.39 -12.21 -6.11
C GLY A 47 -7.00 -11.95 -5.52
N TRP A 48 -6.57 -12.86 -4.65
CA TRP A 48 -5.32 -12.68 -3.91
C TRP A 48 -4.06 -12.89 -4.78
N ARG A 49 -4.12 -13.72 -5.83
CA ARG A 49 -2.95 -14.01 -6.67
C ARG A 49 -2.57 -12.79 -7.50
N GLU A 50 -3.57 -12.18 -8.12
CA GLU A 50 -3.48 -11.00 -8.96
C GLU A 50 -3.08 -9.78 -8.13
N ALA A 51 -3.67 -9.62 -6.95
CA ALA A 51 -3.33 -8.56 -6.03
C ALA A 51 -1.89 -8.66 -5.53
N LEU A 52 -1.39 -9.87 -5.23
CA LEU A 52 0.00 -10.10 -4.84
C LEU A 52 0.96 -9.76 -5.99
N LEU A 53 0.63 -10.17 -7.21
CA LEU A 53 1.42 -9.85 -8.40
C LEU A 53 1.54 -8.34 -8.59
N ILE A 54 0.41 -7.60 -8.55
CA ILE A 54 0.40 -6.14 -8.66
C ILE A 54 1.23 -5.51 -7.53
N ASN A 55 1.09 -6.02 -6.31
CA ASN A 55 1.78 -5.51 -5.14
C ASN A 55 3.31 -5.63 -5.27
N VAL A 56 3.80 -6.79 -5.72
CA VAL A 56 5.24 -7.01 -5.91
C VAL A 56 5.76 -6.22 -7.12
N LEU A 57 5.11 -6.36 -8.27
CA LEU A 57 5.58 -5.74 -9.52
C LEU A 57 5.66 -4.22 -9.40
N ARG A 58 4.65 -3.56 -8.84
CA ARG A 58 4.68 -2.10 -8.71
C ARG A 58 5.84 -1.63 -7.83
N ILE A 59 6.20 -2.37 -6.78
CA ILE A 59 7.24 -1.96 -5.83
C ILE A 59 8.61 -2.11 -6.47
N VAL A 60 8.84 -3.24 -7.14
CA VAL A 60 10.08 -3.49 -7.87
C VAL A 60 10.22 -2.45 -8.98
N LEU A 61 9.22 -2.31 -9.85
CA LEU A 61 9.27 -1.38 -10.98
C LEU A 61 9.38 0.08 -10.53
N SER A 62 8.52 0.56 -9.62
CA SER A 62 8.61 1.95 -9.14
C SER A 62 9.89 2.22 -8.37
N GLY A 63 10.45 1.22 -7.69
CA GLY A 63 11.74 1.35 -7.02
C GLY A 63 12.91 1.52 -7.98
N PHE A 64 12.91 0.80 -9.10
CA PHE A 64 13.92 0.98 -10.16
C PHE A 64 13.72 2.28 -10.95
N LEU A 65 12.48 2.69 -11.18
CA LEU A 65 12.16 3.87 -12.01
C LEU A 65 12.28 5.19 -11.25
N PHE A 66 11.86 5.22 -9.99
CA PHE A 66 11.64 6.47 -9.24
C PHE A 66 12.22 6.43 -7.81
N GLY A 67 12.87 5.33 -7.42
CA GLY A 67 13.30 5.10 -6.05
C GLY A 67 14.75 4.69 -5.92
N ASN A 68 15.05 4.06 -4.78
CA ASN A 68 16.34 3.48 -4.47
C ASN A 68 16.14 2.11 -3.78
N LEU A 69 17.23 1.42 -3.49
CA LEU A 69 17.19 0.08 -2.89
C LEU A 69 16.52 0.08 -1.50
N PHE A 70 16.73 1.10 -0.68
CA PHE A 70 16.08 1.22 0.63
C PHE A 70 14.56 1.37 0.50
N SER A 71 14.09 2.21 -0.43
CA SER A 71 12.67 2.35 -0.76
C SER A 71 12.04 1.02 -1.17
N ILE A 72 12.74 0.20 -1.96
CA ILE A 72 12.26 -1.13 -2.37
C ILE A 72 12.14 -2.04 -1.15
N LEU A 73 13.18 -2.13 -0.32
CA LEU A 73 13.20 -3.00 0.86
C LEU A 73 12.10 -2.65 1.86
N PHE A 74 11.99 -1.37 2.21
CA PHE A 74 10.99 -0.91 3.17
C PHE A 74 9.58 -1.13 2.60
N SER A 75 9.35 -0.73 1.35
CA SER A 75 8.04 -0.89 0.72
C SER A 75 7.64 -2.35 0.57
N LEU A 76 8.56 -3.27 0.25
CA LEU A 76 8.27 -4.71 0.19
C LEU A 76 7.86 -5.25 1.57
N ALA A 77 8.58 -4.88 2.62
CA ALA A 77 8.27 -5.33 3.97
C ALA A 77 6.90 -4.82 4.44
N GLY A 78 6.66 -3.51 4.29
CA GLY A 78 5.36 -2.90 4.56
C GLY A 78 4.25 -3.55 3.73
N ALA A 79 4.48 -3.74 2.44
CA ALA A 79 3.50 -4.31 1.53
C ALA A 79 3.17 -5.77 1.85
N ALA A 80 4.14 -6.57 2.29
CA ALA A 80 3.91 -7.96 2.70
C ALA A 80 3.00 -8.02 3.93
N ILE A 81 3.33 -7.25 4.98
CA ILE A 81 2.54 -7.21 6.22
C ILE A 81 1.13 -6.67 5.94
N SER A 82 1.03 -5.55 5.21
CA SER A 82 -0.24 -4.95 4.80
C SER A 82 -1.12 -5.91 4.00
N PHE A 83 -0.53 -6.63 3.06
CA PHE A 83 -1.25 -7.58 2.22
C PHE A 83 -1.84 -8.74 3.01
N VAL A 84 -1.09 -9.29 3.96
CA VAL A 84 -1.56 -10.36 4.85
C VAL A 84 -2.73 -9.86 5.71
N VAL A 85 -2.60 -8.66 6.30
CA VAL A 85 -3.66 -8.03 7.10
C VAL A 85 -4.92 -7.83 6.27
N MET A 86 -4.82 -7.21 5.09
CA MET A 86 -5.97 -6.99 4.22
C MET A 86 -6.62 -8.31 3.78
N MET A 87 -5.82 -9.31 3.40
CA MET A 87 -6.34 -10.63 3.01
C MET A 87 -7.14 -11.29 4.14
N PHE A 88 -6.61 -11.23 5.36
CA PHE A 88 -7.29 -11.80 6.53
C PHE A 88 -8.61 -11.09 6.82
N LEU A 89 -8.62 -9.75 6.79
CA LEU A 89 -9.82 -8.96 7.08
C LEU A 89 -10.90 -9.11 6.00
N VAL A 90 -10.52 -9.17 4.72
CA VAL A 90 -11.45 -9.46 3.62
C VAL A 90 -12.13 -10.81 3.81
N LYS A 91 -11.39 -11.85 4.25
CA LYS A 91 -11.97 -13.18 4.51
C LYS A 91 -12.93 -13.18 5.70
N ARG A 92 -12.62 -12.41 6.75
CA ARG A 92 -13.44 -12.36 7.97
C ARG A 92 -14.77 -11.62 7.78
N LYS A 93 -14.86 -10.68 6.83
CA LYS A 93 -16.07 -9.87 6.56
C LYS A 93 -16.61 -9.06 7.75
N ILE A 94 -15.78 -8.84 8.78
CA ILE A 94 -16.16 -8.10 10.00
C ILE A 94 -16.04 -6.58 9.78
N PHE A 95 -15.17 -6.16 8.86
CA PHE A 95 -14.89 -4.75 8.58
C PHE A 95 -15.38 -4.34 7.19
N GLY A 96 -15.83 -3.09 7.08
CA GLY A 96 -16.07 -2.45 5.77
C GLY A 96 -14.78 -2.15 5.02
N ILE A 97 -14.90 -1.80 3.73
CA ILE A 97 -13.76 -1.52 2.83
C ILE A 97 -12.85 -0.43 3.41
N ALA A 98 -13.43 0.62 4.01
CA ALA A 98 -12.65 1.67 4.67
C ALA A 98 -11.82 1.16 5.85
N GLY A 99 -12.40 0.31 6.71
CA GLY A 99 -11.67 -0.29 7.83
C GLY A 99 -10.54 -1.22 7.38
N ILE A 100 -10.78 -2.01 6.33
CA ILE A 100 -9.74 -2.88 5.72
C ILE A 100 -8.58 -2.03 5.19
N SER A 101 -8.90 -0.91 4.52
CA SER A 101 -7.89 -0.01 3.96
C SER A 101 -7.10 0.74 5.03
N ILE A 102 -7.75 1.21 6.10
CA ILE A 102 -7.06 1.81 7.25
C ILE A 102 -6.11 0.81 7.89
N ALA A 103 -6.58 -0.40 8.18
CA ALA A 103 -5.75 -1.46 8.75
C ALA A 103 -4.58 -1.81 7.82
N GLY A 104 -4.83 -1.86 6.51
CA GLY A 104 -3.80 -2.04 5.49
C GLY A 104 -2.76 -0.91 5.47
N GLY A 105 -3.18 0.36 5.53
CA GLY A 105 -2.28 1.53 5.55
C GLY A 105 -1.41 1.58 6.81
N VAL A 106 -2.01 1.39 7.99
CA VAL A 106 -1.28 1.37 9.26
C VAL A 106 -0.28 0.21 9.31
N SER A 107 -0.69 -0.99 8.91
CA SER A 107 0.19 -2.15 8.90
C SER A 107 1.31 -2.06 7.85
N HIS A 108 1.08 -1.36 6.73
CA HIS A 108 2.12 -1.04 5.76
C HIS A 108 3.23 -0.21 6.39
N ASN A 109 2.83 0.86 7.08
CA ASN A 109 3.71 1.80 7.73
C ASN A 109 4.49 1.14 8.88
N ILE A 110 3.84 0.28 9.66
CA ILE A 110 4.52 -0.55 10.69
C ILE A 110 5.58 -1.44 10.04
N GLY A 111 5.27 -2.12 8.95
CA GLY A 111 6.22 -3.02 8.29
C GLY A 111 7.43 -2.30 7.71
N GLN A 112 7.22 -1.10 7.16
CA GLN A 112 8.32 -0.22 6.73
C GLN A 112 9.21 0.17 7.92
N LEU A 113 8.62 0.62 9.03
CA LEU A 113 9.35 1.05 10.22
C LEU A 113 10.14 -0.08 10.87
N LEU A 114 9.60 -1.30 10.92
CA LEU A 114 10.30 -2.45 11.50
C LEU A 114 11.59 -2.77 10.74
N VAL A 115 11.54 -2.78 9.41
CA VAL A 115 12.73 -3.04 8.60
C VAL A 115 13.66 -1.83 8.57
N ALA A 116 13.13 -0.61 8.54
CA ALA A 116 13.93 0.60 8.66
C ALA A 116 14.72 0.64 9.98
N ALA A 117 14.08 0.31 11.10
CA ALA A 117 14.72 0.22 12.41
C ALA A 117 15.86 -0.81 12.42
N PHE A 118 15.65 -1.97 11.79
CA PHE A 118 16.66 -3.03 11.69
C PHE A 118 17.85 -2.65 10.80
N VAL A 119 17.58 -1.99 9.67
CA VAL A 119 18.60 -1.66 8.65
C VAL A 119 19.40 -0.42 9.04
N VAL A 120 18.73 0.66 9.47
CA VAL A 120 19.36 1.97 9.74
C VAL A 120 19.94 2.02 11.17
N LYS A 121 19.47 1.17 12.09
CA LYS A 121 19.96 1.05 13.48
C LYS A 121 20.01 2.37 14.26
N THR A 122 19.12 3.31 13.96
CA THR A 122 19.00 4.58 14.70
C THR A 122 17.72 4.61 15.53
N SER A 123 17.85 5.05 16.79
CA SER A 123 16.72 5.18 17.73
C SER A 123 15.73 6.29 17.33
N GLY A 124 16.14 7.19 16.42
CA GLY A 124 15.30 8.26 15.86
C GLY A 124 14.03 7.76 15.15
N ILE A 125 14.04 6.52 14.66
CA ILE A 125 12.98 5.91 13.82
C ILE A 125 11.66 5.77 14.58
N LEU A 126 11.72 5.53 15.89
CA LEU A 126 10.51 5.38 16.69
C LEU A 126 9.76 6.70 16.88
N TYR A 127 10.43 7.85 16.73
CA TYR A 127 9.78 9.16 16.75
C TYR A 127 8.95 9.43 15.48
N ASP A 128 9.31 8.81 14.36
CA ASP A 128 8.54 8.88 13.12
C ASP A 128 7.28 7.98 13.15
N ALA A 129 7.18 7.06 14.12
CA ALA A 129 6.09 6.09 14.16
C ALA A 129 4.69 6.72 14.40
N PRO A 130 4.47 7.61 15.38
CA PRO A 130 3.14 8.20 15.59
C PRO A 130 2.66 9.05 14.41
N PRO A 131 3.46 9.98 13.83
CA PRO A 131 3.06 10.72 12.64
C PRO A 131 2.74 9.80 11.46
N LEU A 132 3.53 8.75 11.26
CA LEU A 132 3.32 7.82 10.15
C LEU A 132 2.05 6.98 10.33
N MET A 133 1.70 6.59 11.55
CA MET A 133 0.43 5.90 11.83
C MET A 133 -0.79 6.78 11.57
N VAL A 134 -0.72 8.06 11.95
CA VAL A 134 -1.78 9.05 11.66
C VAL A 134 -1.91 9.22 10.14
N ALA A 135 -0.78 9.43 9.45
CA ALA A 135 -0.78 9.59 8.00
C ALA A 135 -1.34 8.34 7.28
N GLY A 136 -0.93 7.14 7.70
CA GLY A 136 -1.42 5.87 7.16
C GLY A 136 -2.91 5.63 7.43
N SER A 137 -3.43 6.13 8.55
CA SER A 137 -4.86 6.06 8.87
C SER A 137 -5.67 7.00 7.96
N ILE A 138 -5.18 8.23 7.77
CA ILE A 138 -5.82 9.24 6.92
C ILE A 138 -5.80 8.77 5.45
N THR A 139 -4.64 8.37 4.93
CA THR A 139 -4.55 7.86 3.55
C THR A 139 -5.36 6.58 3.39
N GLY A 140 -5.26 5.65 4.35
CA GLY A 140 -6.04 4.43 4.36
C GLY A 140 -7.55 4.69 4.33
N PHE A 141 -8.04 5.69 5.05
CA PHE A 141 -9.45 6.08 5.02
C PHE A 141 -9.88 6.60 3.64
N PHE A 142 -9.14 7.54 3.04
CA PHE A 142 -9.44 8.06 1.71
C PHE A 142 -9.38 6.97 0.64
N ILE A 143 -8.34 6.14 0.64
CA ILE A 143 -8.21 4.99 -0.26
C ILE A 143 -9.42 4.06 -0.10
N GLY A 144 -9.85 3.82 1.13
CA GLY A 144 -11.01 3.01 1.46
C GLY A 144 -12.32 3.55 0.89
N ILE A 145 -12.58 4.86 1.02
CA ILE A 145 -13.74 5.52 0.43
C ILE A 145 -13.71 5.41 -1.10
N VAL A 146 -12.58 5.74 -1.72
CA VAL A 146 -12.44 5.66 -3.19
C VAL A 146 -12.66 4.23 -3.68
N THR A 147 -12.08 3.25 -2.98
CA THR A 147 -12.28 1.83 -3.29
C THR A 147 -13.75 1.43 -3.16
N ALA A 148 -14.43 1.85 -2.09
CA ALA A 148 -15.85 1.56 -1.89
C ALA A 148 -16.75 2.18 -2.96
N GLY A 149 -16.42 3.39 -3.43
CA GLY A 149 -17.15 4.06 -4.50
C GLY A 149 -16.91 3.41 -5.87
N VAL A 150 -15.68 3.01 -6.19
CA VAL A 150 -15.30 2.54 -7.52
C VAL A 150 -15.54 1.03 -7.72
N ALA A 151 -15.37 0.22 -6.67
CA ALA A 151 -15.48 -1.24 -6.76
C ALA A 151 -16.81 -1.76 -7.34
N PRO A 152 -17.99 -1.20 -6.99
CA PRO A 152 -19.28 -1.65 -7.54
C PRO A 152 -19.37 -1.49 -9.07
N TYR A 153 -18.90 -0.36 -9.61
CA TYR A 153 -18.92 -0.09 -11.05
C TYR A 153 -17.98 -1.02 -11.81
N LEU A 154 -16.78 -1.24 -11.27
CA LEU A 154 -15.82 -2.16 -11.89
C LEU A 154 -16.21 -3.63 -11.73
N LYS A 155 -17.10 -3.97 -10.79
CA LYS A 155 -17.67 -5.31 -10.67
C LYS A 155 -18.78 -5.53 -11.71
N LYS A 156 -19.62 -4.52 -11.95
CA LYS A 156 -20.66 -4.56 -12.99
C LYS A 156 -20.10 -4.69 -14.40
N ALA A 157 -18.94 -4.09 -14.68
CA ALA A 157 -18.27 -4.23 -15.98
C ALA A 157 -17.69 -5.64 -16.26
N LYS A 158 -17.86 -6.60 -15.33
CA LYS A 158 -17.44 -7.99 -15.46
C LYS A 158 -18.57 -8.93 -15.89
N ASP A 159 -19.82 -8.53 -15.61
CA ASP A 159 -21.04 -9.29 -15.92
C ASP A 159 -21.61 -8.83 -17.27
#